data_AF-A0A1Z9QWV8-F1
#
_entry.id   AF-A0A1Z9QWV8-F1
#
_cell.length_a   1.000
_cell.length_b   1.000
_cell.length_c   1.000
_cell.angle_alpha   90.00
_cell.angle_beta   90.00
_cell.angle_gamma   90.00
#
_symmetry.space_group_name_H-M   'P 1'
#
loop_
_entity.id
_entity.type
_entity.pdbx_description
1 polymer ?
#
loop_
_entity_poly.entity_id
_entity_poly.type
_entity_poly.pdbx_seq_one_letter_code
_entity_poly.pdbx_strand_id
1 'polypeptide(L)'
;MLRKFCDRSLFMLPLLVLTVGCQPVKEEPVTENNASAASADTVTSADAKAESSPLSEVEVTARQLLAARLPQAEVAEGWIRLFDGHTLFGWQVAGDANWRVEDGCIVVDDGEACLLCTSVPWQNFELELEYKSGNGTNSGVFLRTPLRPENPAEDCYEVNIAPADNPFPTGGIVKRKKATELKVEPDQWHSMKMVMDGKRLQVSVDGTNVCDYTDTVDVAEGRIGLQHNSGRIEFRDIRLRPLGLNSLLDAELTQWTKYPEMPGDFSITDEGCLRVKGGRTQLESKRPFDDFVLLAEYKLPLNEMNSGIFFRCIPGDVMMGYECQLSNEIKDGDRLKPADCGTGGIFRRQDARVVAGDTDKFATVVLVAHGPSIAAWVNGVQVSDWFDDRKSDENPRRGLRLKAGTFMIQGHDPGTDALIKQFSVATVDNVDPSE
;
A
#
# COMPACT_ATOMS: atom_id res chain seq x y z
N MET A 1 -1.21 -74.07 -20.25
CA MET A 1 -2.02 -72.88 -20.55
C MET A 1 -1.04 -71.88 -21.17
N LEU A 2 -0.96 -71.60 -22.48
CA LEU A 2 -2.00 -71.24 -23.48
C LEU A 2 -2.84 -70.04 -23.03
N ARG A 3 -3.05 -68.97 -23.83
CA ARG A 3 -2.42 -68.51 -25.12
C ARG A 3 -2.94 -67.06 -25.33
N LYS A 4 -2.17 -66.05 -25.78
CA LYS A 4 -1.73 -65.79 -27.17
C LYS A 4 -0.70 -64.62 -27.20
N PHE A 5 0.00 -64.51 -28.34
CA PHE A 5 0.85 -63.38 -28.75
C PHE A 5 0.08 -62.41 -29.68
N CYS A 6 0.68 -61.22 -29.93
CA CYS A 6 0.90 -60.51 -31.22
C CYS A 6 -0.02 -60.79 -32.44
N ASP A 7 -0.26 -59.88 -33.40
CA ASP A 7 0.50 -58.70 -33.85
C ASP A 7 -0.40 -57.79 -34.77
N ARG A 8 0.20 -56.70 -35.32
CA ARG A 8 -0.15 -55.93 -36.53
C ARG A 8 -1.05 -54.69 -36.40
N SER A 9 -0.38 -53.54 -36.42
CA SER A 9 -0.89 -52.32 -37.06
C SER A 9 -0.85 -52.45 -38.59
N LEU A 10 -1.81 -51.86 -39.30
CA LEU A 10 -1.62 -51.42 -40.70
C LEU A 10 -2.55 -50.22 -40.99
N PHE A 11 -1.99 -49.16 -41.58
CA PHE A 11 -2.73 -47.96 -41.98
C PHE A 11 -3.50 -48.20 -43.30
N MET A 12 -4.75 -47.77 -43.37
CA MET A 12 -5.49 -47.46 -44.62
C MET A 12 -6.70 -46.56 -44.32
N LEU A 13 -6.62 -45.29 -44.73
CA LEU A 13 -7.77 -44.45 -45.10
C LEU A 13 -7.99 -44.62 -46.63
N PRO A 14 -9.12 -44.21 -47.27
CA PRO A 14 -9.96 -43.06 -46.91
C PRO A 14 -11.50 -43.21 -47.16
N LEU A 15 -12.20 -42.06 -47.11
CA LEU A 15 -13.35 -41.67 -47.96
C LEU A 15 -14.81 -41.96 -47.51
N LEU A 16 -15.29 -41.13 -46.59
CA LEU A 16 -16.43 -40.20 -46.76
C LEU A 16 -17.56 -40.53 -47.78
N VAL A 17 -18.80 -40.62 -47.29
CA VAL A 17 -20.05 -40.31 -48.03
C VAL A 17 -21.02 -39.57 -47.09
N LEU A 18 -21.76 -38.56 -47.57
CA LEU A 18 -22.78 -37.81 -46.81
C LEU A 18 -24.21 -38.30 -47.07
N THR A 19 -25.10 -38.12 -46.09
CA THR A 19 -26.53 -37.78 -46.31
C THR A 19 -27.03 -36.82 -45.23
N VAL A 20 -28.11 -36.09 -45.52
CA VAL A 20 -28.72 -35.03 -44.67
C VAL A 20 -30.24 -35.29 -44.54
N GLY A 21 -30.85 -34.89 -43.42
CA GLY A 21 -32.30 -34.95 -43.16
C GLY A 21 -32.77 -33.79 -42.26
N CYS A 22 -34.06 -33.40 -42.32
CA CYS A 22 -34.53 -32.05 -41.95
C CYS A 22 -35.52 -31.96 -40.74
N GLN A 23 -35.77 -30.71 -40.33
CA GLN A 23 -36.57 -30.21 -39.17
C GLN A 23 -38.10 -30.45 -39.27
N PRO A 24 -38.91 -30.29 -38.18
CA PRO A 24 -39.39 -28.98 -37.60
C PRO A 24 -38.86 -28.67 -36.16
N VAL A 25 -39.05 -27.53 -35.43
CA VAL A 25 -39.89 -26.27 -35.49
C VAL A 25 -41.30 -26.41 -34.83
N LYS A 26 -41.84 -25.57 -33.89
CA LYS A 26 -41.61 -24.17 -33.38
C LYS A 26 -42.20 -23.97 -31.93
N GLU A 27 -41.89 -22.84 -31.25
CA GLU A 27 -42.66 -21.98 -30.25
C GLU A 27 -43.77 -22.55 -29.30
N GLU A 28 -44.10 -22.01 -28.10
CA GLU A 28 -43.53 -21.14 -27.01
C GLU A 28 -44.69 -20.84 -25.97
N PRO A 29 -44.62 -19.96 -24.93
CA PRO A 29 -43.55 -19.53 -23.98
C PRO A 29 -43.55 -20.32 -22.62
N VAL A 30 -43.54 -19.86 -21.32
CA VAL A 30 -43.71 -18.57 -20.57
C VAL A 30 -43.11 -18.61 -19.12
N THR A 31 -42.72 -17.44 -18.57
CA THR A 31 -42.53 -17.03 -17.13
C THR A 31 -41.57 -17.75 -16.15
N GLU A 32 -40.47 -17.02 -15.84
CA GLU A 32 -39.97 -16.60 -14.51
C GLU A 32 -39.20 -17.52 -13.51
N ASN A 33 -37.98 -17.04 -13.21
CA ASN A 33 -37.37 -16.82 -11.88
C ASN A 33 -37.04 -18.01 -10.96
N ASN A 34 -35.74 -18.36 -10.93
CA ASN A 34 -34.88 -17.87 -9.84
C ASN A 34 -33.40 -17.80 -10.24
N ALA A 35 -32.63 -16.92 -9.61
CA ALA A 35 -31.23 -16.66 -9.95
C ALA A 35 -30.26 -17.73 -9.41
N SER A 36 -29.17 -17.96 -10.14
CA SER A 36 -28.06 -18.82 -9.73
C SER A 36 -26.72 -18.23 -10.18
N ALA A 37 -25.68 -18.48 -9.40
CA ALA A 37 -24.37 -17.85 -9.44
C ALA A 37 -23.67 -17.79 -10.82
N ALA A 38 -23.08 -16.62 -11.10
CA ALA A 38 -22.00 -16.40 -12.05
C ALA A 38 -20.96 -15.53 -11.31
N SER A 39 -19.86 -16.13 -10.84
CA SER A 39 -18.56 -16.20 -11.54
C SER A 39 -17.72 -14.93 -11.41
N ALA A 40 -17.10 -14.75 -10.23
CA ALA A 40 -15.97 -13.84 -10.06
C ALA A 40 -14.69 -14.56 -10.49
N ASP A 41 -14.25 -14.36 -11.74
CA ASP A 41 -13.00 -14.95 -12.25
C ASP A 41 -12.52 -14.26 -13.55
N THR A 42 -11.96 -13.04 -13.43
CA THR A 42 -10.88 -12.49 -14.29
C THR A 42 -10.47 -11.08 -13.82
N VAL A 43 -9.56 -11.00 -12.86
CA VAL A 43 -8.70 -9.81 -12.71
C VAL A 43 -7.62 -9.91 -13.78
N THR A 44 -7.66 -9.04 -14.79
CA THR A 44 -6.72 -9.11 -15.91
C THR A 44 -5.33 -8.66 -15.50
N SER A 45 -4.33 -9.56 -15.60
CA SER A 45 -2.95 -9.35 -15.17
C SER A 45 -2.11 -8.45 -16.11
N ALA A 46 -2.68 -7.33 -16.55
CA ALA A 46 -2.07 -6.39 -17.48
C ALA A 46 -0.98 -5.52 -16.83
N ASP A 47 -1.23 -5.00 -15.62
CA ASP A 47 -0.34 -4.02 -14.97
C ASP A 47 1.03 -4.58 -14.57
N ALA A 48 1.15 -5.90 -14.38
CA ALA A 48 2.38 -6.57 -13.97
C ALA A 48 3.46 -6.65 -15.07
N LYS A 49 3.27 -5.98 -16.22
CA LYS A 49 4.20 -5.94 -17.36
C LYS A 49 4.34 -4.57 -18.04
N ALA A 50 4.07 -3.47 -17.33
CA ALA A 50 4.69 -2.21 -17.71
C ALA A 50 6.22 -2.36 -17.58
N GLU A 51 6.97 -2.15 -18.65
CA GLU A 51 8.43 -2.09 -18.57
C GLU A 51 8.83 -0.81 -17.82
N SER A 52 9.09 -0.94 -16.52
CA SER A 52 9.65 0.12 -15.69
C SER A 52 11.17 0.18 -15.89
N SER A 53 11.68 1.37 -16.22
CA SER A 53 13.12 1.59 -16.22
C SER A 53 13.66 1.44 -14.79
N PRO A 54 14.65 0.58 -14.54
CA PRO A 54 15.19 0.38 -13.21
C PRO A 54 15.90 1.66 -12.75
N LEU A 55 15.40 2.23 -11.65
CA LEU A 55 15.99 3.38 -10.98
C LEU A 55 17.37 3.02 -10.44
N SER A 56 18.30 3.98 -10.46
CA SER A 56 19.68 3.74 -10.01
C SER A 56 19.75 3.48 -8.50
N GLU A 57 20.40 2.38 -8.12
CA GLU A 57 20.72 2.11 -6.73
C GLU A 57 21.73 3.15 -6.21
N VAL A 58 21.36 3.87 -5.15
CA VAL A 58 22.20 4.86 -4.48
C VAL A 58 22.62 4.31 -3.12
N GLU A 59 23.93 4.25 -2.85
CA GLU A 59 24.43 3.93 -1.51
C GLU A 59 24.01 5.02 -0.51
N VAL A 60 23.20 4.65 0.48
CA VAL A 60 22.71 5.55 1.53
C VAL A 60 23.10 5.07 2.91
N THR A 61 23.58 5.99 3.74
CA THR A 61 23.92 5.67 5.14
C THR A 61 22.67 5.64 6.02
N ALA A 62 22.71 4.87 7.12
CA ALA A 62 21.65 4.93 8.13
C ALA A 62 21.39 6.36 8.65
N ARG A 63 22.40 7.23 8.70
CA ARG A 63 22.22 8.62 9.15
C ARG A 63 21.29 9.41 8.21
N GLN A 64 21.39 9.17 6.91
CA GLN A 64 20.52 9.77 5.90
C GLN A 64 19.08 9.25 6.05
N LEU A 65 18.88 7.93 6.05
CA LEU A 65 17.53 7.35 6.20
C LEU A 65 16.89 7.68 7.55
N LEU A 66 17.65 7.79 8.64
CA LEU A 66 17.12 8.16 9.95
C LEU A 66 16.89 9.67 10.12
N ALA A 67 17.46 10.52 9.26
CA ALA A 67 17.09 11.95 9.19
C ALA A 67 15.69 12.17 8.59
N ALA A 68 15.17 11.18 7.85
CA ALA A 68 13.81 11.17 7.35
C ALA A 68 12.75 10.81 8.43
N ARG A 69 13.13 10.48 9.69
CA ARG A 69 12.16 10.28 10.78
C ARG A 69 11.31 11.53 10.99
N LEU A 70 10.00 11.36 11.16
CA LEU A 70 9.07 12.45 11.49
C LEU A 70 8.93 12.62 13.02
N PRO A 71 8.46 13.78 13.51
CA PRO A 71 8.21 14.03 14.94
C PRO A 71 7.22 13.04 15.56
N GLN A 72 7.40 12.71 16.85
CA GLN A 72 6.59 11.69 17.55
C GLN A 72 5.07 11.96 17.49
N ALA A 73 4.66 13.23 17.51
CA ALA A 73 3.26 13.61 17.37
C ALA A 73 2.71 13.31 15.97
N GLU A 74 3.45 13.68 14.91
CA GLU A 74 3.04 13.42 13.53
C GLU A 74 2.94 11.91 13.25
N VAL A 75 3.94 11.12 13.66
CA VAL A 75 3.93 9.67 13.39
C VAL A 75 2.83 8.93 14.17
N ALA A 76 2.39 9.45 15.32
CA ALA A 76 1.26 8.92 16.11
C ALA A 76 -0.10 9.24 15.47
N GLU A 77 -0.21 10.34 14.72
CA GLU A 77 -1.35 10.62 13.83
C GLU A 77 -1.31 9.78 12.55
N GLY A 78 -0.22 9.07 12.27
CA GLY A 78 -0.03 8.22 11.09
C GLY A 78 0.72 8.86 9.93
N TRP A 79 1.36 10.02 10.13
CA TRP A 79 2.19 10.63 9.08
C TRP A 79 3.40 9.75 8.72
N ILE A 80 3.58 9.58 7.42
CA ILE A 80 4.70 8.88 6.77
C ILE A 80 5.34 9.77 5.71
N ARG A 81 6.62 9.51 5.40
CA ARG A 81 7.26 10.08 4.21
C ARG A 81 7.11 9.14 3.03
N LEU A 82 6.62 9.66 1.91
CA LEU A 82 6.72 8.99 0.62
C LEU A 82 8.12 9.18 0.01
N PHE A 83 8.85 10.26 0.38
CA PHE A 83 10.21 10.52 -0.09
C PHE A 83 11.17 10.80 1.07
N ASP A 84 12.33 10.12 1.06
CA ASP A 84 13.34 10.16 2.14
C ASP A 84 14.46 11.20 1.94
N GLY A 85 14.43 11.96 0.83
CA GLY A 85 15.46 12.95 0.47
C GLY A 85 16.70 12.37 -0.22
N HIS A 86 16.79 11.05 -0.44
CA HIS A 86 18.03 10.38 -0.85
C HIS A 86 17.84 9.24 -1.85
N THR A 87 16.69 8.58 -1.89
CA THR A 87 16.37 7.46 -2.78
C THR A 87 14.96 7.59 -3.34
N LEU A 88 14.70 6.87 -4.44
CA LEU A 88 13.35 6.67 -4.98
C LEU A 88 12.78 5.29 -4.57
N PHE A 89 13.18 4.78 -3.40
CA PHE A 89 12.58 3.60 -2.78
C PHE A 89 11.09 3.88 -2.47
N GLY A 90 10.20 2.93 -2.76
CA GLY A 90 8.75 3.17 -2.71
C GLY A 90 8.16 3.81 -3.98
N TRP A 91 8.96 4.08 -5.01
CA TRP A 91 8.50 4.68 -6.28
C TRP A 91 8.80 3.82 -7.51
N GLN A 92 8.00 4.01 -8.55
CA GLN A 92 8.04 3.30 -9.83
C GLN A 92 7.88 4.31 -10.97
N VAL A 93 8.80 4.32 -11.95
CA VAL A 93 8.69 5.16 -13.15
C VAL A 93 7.78 4.47 -14.17
N ALA A 94 6.76 5.19 -14.66
CA ALA A 94 5.78 4.68 -15.62
C ALA A 94 6.05 5.08 -17.08
N GLY A 95 7.22 5.66 -17.37
CA GLY A 95 7.71 6.08 -18.69
C GLY A 95 9.24 6.16 -18.73
N ASP A 96 9.81 7.11 -19.47
CA ASP A 96 11.25 7.24 -19.70
C ASP A 96 11.89 8.56 -19.20
N ALA A 97 11.11 9.47 -18.63
CA ALA A 97 11.61 10.77 -18.17
C ALA A 97 12.70 10.66 -17.10
N ASN A 98 13.57 11.68 -17.05
CA ASN A 98 14.85 11.67 -16.35
C ASN A 98 14.79 11.85 -14.82
N TRP A 99 13.78 11.23 -14.18
CA TRP A 99 13.53 11.21 -12.74
C TRP A 99 14.76 10.81 -11.94
N ARG A 100 15.20 11.71 -11.04
CA ARG A 100 16.42 11.56 -10.25
C ARG A 100 16.31 12.30 -8.91
N VAL A 101 17.27 12.06 -8.02
CA VAL A 101 17.40 12.80 -6.75
C VAL A 101 18.57 13.76 -6.84
N GLU A 102 18.31 15.06 -6.66
CA GLU A 102 19.32 16.14 -6.58
C GLU A 102 19.04 16.99 -5.33
N ASP A 103 20.07 17.32 -4.56
CA ASP A 103 20.02 18.24 -3.40
C ASP A 103 18.80 18.07 -2.44
N GLY A 104 18.42 16.82 -2.17
CA GLY A 104 17.31 16.49 -1.27
C GLY A 104 15.91 16.56 -1.90
N CYS A 105 15.83 16.64 -3.24
CA CYS A 105 14.61 16.79 -4.01
C CYS A 105 14.50 15.71 -5.09
N ILE A 106 13.28 15.28 -5.43
CA ILE A 106 12.98 14.55 -6.67
C ILE A 106 12.95 15.58 -7.81
N VAL A 107 13.68 15.35 -8.90
CA VAL A 107 13.81 16.29 -10.02
C VAL A 107 13.51 15.59 -11.35
N VAL A 108 12.85 16.31 -12.26
CA VAL A 108 12.67 15.91 -13.67
C VAL A 108 12.63 17.15 -14.58
N ASP A 109 13.27 17.03 -15.75
CA ASP A 109 13.40 18.11 -16.75
C ASP A 109 13.59 17.64 -18.22
N ASP A 110 13.62 16.35 -18.50
CA ASP A 110 13.75 15.78 -19.88
C ASP A 110 13.05 14.41 -20.02
N GLY A 111 12.70 14.03 -21.25
CA GLY A 111 12.01 12.78 -21.64
C GLY A 111 10.52 12.93 -22.00
N GLU A 112 9.79 11.82 -22.18
CA GLU A 112 8.36 11.87 -22.54
C GLU A 112 7.45 12.10 -21.31
N ALA A 113 6.23 12.57 -21.57
CA ALA A 113 5.25 12.85 -20.52
C ALA A 113 4.83 11.56 -19.79
N CYS A 114 5.13 11.46 -18.50
CA CYS A 114 4.90 10.26 -17.71
C CYS A 114 4.76 10.55 -16.21
N LEU A 115 4.48 9.51 -15.42
CA LEU A 115 4.36 9.58 -13.96
C LEU A 115 5.51 8.84 -13.26
N LEU A 116 5.96 9.39 -12.13
CA LEU A 116 6.65 8.66 -11.06
C LEU A 116 5.63 8.36 -9.96
N CYS A 117 5.25 7.09 -9.79
CA CYS A 117 4.16 6.68 -8.91
C CYS A 117 4.63 5.93 -7.67
N THR A 118 3.88 6.02 -6.56
CA THR A 118 4.10 5.15 -5.38
C THR A 118 3.88 3.68 -5.72
N SER A 119 4.63 2.77 -5.09
CA SER A 119 4.50 1.33 -5.29
C SER A 119 3.12 0.79 -4.88
N VAL A 120 2.60 1.29 -3.75
CA VAL A 120 1.27 1.01 -3.20
C VAL A 120 0.25 2.12 -3.51
N PRO A 121 -1.05 1.78 -3.63
CA PRO A 121 -2.13 2.75 -3.75
C PRO A 121 -2.67 3.24 -2.39
N TRP A 122 -3.49 4.29 -2.45
CA TRP A 122 -4.12 4.96 -1.32
C TRP A 122 -5.57 5.32 -1.64
N GLN A 123 -6.45 5.28 -0.64
CA GLN A 123 -7.87 5.60 -0.78
C GLN A 123 -8.21 6.96 -0.13
N ASN A 124 -8.28 7.01 1.20
CA ASN A 124 -8.54 8.24 1.96
C ASN A 124 -7.25 8.67 2.66
N PHE A 125 -6.80 9.90 2.43
CA PHE A 125 -5.51 10.40 2.90
C PHE A 125 -5.41 11.93 2.88
N GLU A 126 -4.45 12.43 3.64
CA GLU A 126 -3.95 13.80 3.58
C GLU A 126 -2.51 13.75 3.07
N LEU A 127 -2.25 14.37 1.92
CA LEU A 127 -0.95 14.44 1.26
C LEU A 127 -0.43 15.89 1.33
N GLU A 128 0.80 16.06 1.79
CA GLU A 128 1.53 17.32 1.75
C GLU A 128 2.86 17.14 1.02
N LEU A 129 3.26 18.16 0.26
CA LEU A 129 4.57 18.26 -0.37
C LEU A 129 4.95 19.73 -0.58
N GLU A 130 6.23 19.97 -0.82
CA GLU A 130 6.72 21.20 -1.43
C GLU A 130 7.15 20.93 -2.88
N TYR A 131 6.88 21.88 -3.77
CA TYR A 131 7.30 21.84 -5.17
C TYR A 131 7.98 23.15 -5.59
N LYS A 132 8.84 23.09 -6.61
CA LYS A 132 9.44 24.26 -7.27
C LYS A 132 9.42 24.03 -8.78
N SER A 133 8.54 24.75 -9.46
CA SER A 133 8.36 24.69 -10.92
C SER A 133 9.03 25.87 -11.62
N GLY A 134 9.76 25.62 -12.70
CA GLY A 134 10.32 26.69 -13.53
C GLY A 134 9.24 27.46 -14.31
N ASN A 135 9.52 28.70 -14.72
CA ASN A 135 8.56 29.51 -15.46
C ASN A 135 8.01 28.82 -16.73
N GLY A 136 6.68 28.68 -16.80
CA GLY A 136 5.98 28.04 -17.93
C GLY A 136 5.85 26.51 -17.84
N THR A 137 6.37 25.88 -16.77
CA THR A 137 6.23 24.43 -16.52
C THR A 137 4.77 24.01 -16.40
N ASN A 138 4.43 22.85 -16.96
CA ASN A 138 3.15 22.16 -16.78
C ASN A 138 3.46 20.77 -16.21
N SER A 139 2.99 20.51 -15.00
CA SER A 139 3.19 19.28 -14.21
C SER A 139 1.98 19.11 -13.29
N GLY A 140 1.91 18.06 -12.48
CA GLY A 140 0.79 17.85 -11.57
C GLY A 140 1.04 16.72 -10.58
N VAL A 141 0.17 16.68 -9.56
CA VAL A 141 0.09 15.60 -8.58
C VAL A 141 -1.14 14.76 -8.89
N PHE A 142 -0.91 13.51 -9.26
CA PHE A 142 -1.93 12.53 -9.56
C PHE A 142 -2.32 11.81 -8.28
N LEU A 143 -3.62 11.78 -7.99
CA LEU A 143 -4.20 11.16 -6.81
C LEU A 143 -5.12 10.02 -7.25
N ARG A 144 -5.06 8.89 -6.53
CA ARG A 144 -5.79 7.67 -6.88
C ARG A 144 -5.59 7.24 -8.34
N THR A 145 -4.33 7.14 -8.77
CA THR A 145 -4.01 6.88 -10.19
C THR A 145 -3.52 5.45 -10.47
N PRO A 146 -3.90 4.83 -11.62
CA PRO A 146 -3.15 3.71 -12.18
C PRO A 146 -1.75 4.17 -12.63
N LEU A 147 -0.87 3.24 -13.04
CA LEU A 147 0.46 3.64 -13.52
C LEU A 147 0.40 4.49 -14.80
N ARG A 148 -0.63 4.29 -15.64
CA ARG A 148 -0.84 4.98 -16.91
C ARG A 148 -2.34 5.28 -17.10
N PRO A 149 -2.86 6.41 -16.59
CA PRO A 149 -4.25 6.81 -16.85
C PRO A 149 -4.43 7.21 -18.33
N GLU A 150 -5.53 6.78 -18.94
CA GLU A 150 -5.92 7.15 -20.30
C GLU A 150 -6.90 8.34 -20.30
N ASN A 151 -7.79 8.41 -19.31
CA ASN A 151 -8.77 9.49 -19.14
C ASN A 151 -8.66 10.13 -17.74
N PRO A 152 -7.97 11.28 -17.57
CA PRO A 152 -7.86 11.96 -16.28
C PRO A 152 -9.18 12.57 -15.77
N ALA A 153 -10.30 12.44 -16.50
CA ALA A 153 -11.64 12.75 -15.98
C ALA A 153 -12.27 11.60 -15.16
N GLU A 154 -11.78 10.36 -15.32
CA GLU A 154 -12.41 9.13 -14.82
C GLU A 154 -11.42 8.27 -14.03
N ASP A 155 -10.22 8.02 -14.57
CA ASP A 155 -9.25 7.05 -14.03
C ASP A 155 -8.53 7.50 -12.74
N CYS A 156 -8.50 8.81 -12.49
CA CYS A 156 -7.74 9.43 -11.40
C CYS A 156 -8.19 10.88 -11.17
N TYR A 157 -7.61 11.56 -10.18
CA TYR A 157 -7.60 13.02 -10.08
C TYR A 157 -6.21 13.55 -10.45
N GLU A 158 -6.15 14.59 -11.27
CA GLU A 158 -4.92 15.33 -11.58
C GLU A 158 -5.04 16.73 -10.95
N VAL A 159 -4.21 17.02 -9.93
CA VAL A 159 -4.09 18.35 -9.31
C VAL A 159 -2.96 19.07 -10.00
N ASN A 160 -3.29 20.08 -10.82
CA ASN A 160 -2.33 20.68 -11.74
C ASN A 160 -1.30 21.59 -11.04
N ILE A 161 -0.14 21.76 -11.66
CA ILE A 161 0.92 22.72 -11.35
C ILE A 161 1.25 23.41 -12.68
N ALA A 162 0.61 24.55 -12.94
CA ALA A 162 0.60 25.19 -14.25
C ALA A 162 0.32 26.70 -14.19
N PRO A 163 0.73 27.48 -15.22
CA PRO A 163 0.53 28.92 -15.28
C PRO A 163 -0.93 29.38 -15.15
N ALA A 164 -1.14 30.62 -14.72
CA ALA A 164 -2.47 31.17 -14.41
C ALA A 164 -3.45 31.23 -15.61
N ASP A 165 -2.93 31.26 -16.84
CA ASP A 165 -3.68 31.24 -18.10
C ASP A 165 -4.01 29.81 -18.59
N ASN A 166 -3.48 28.76 -17.95
CA ASN A 166 -3.92 27.39 -18.17
C ASN A 166 -5.42 27.25 -17.84
N PRO A 167 -6.21 26.47 -18.62
CA PRO A 167 -7.60 26.15 -18.28
C PRO A 167 -7.79 25.65 -16.84
N PHE A 168 -6.83 24.89 -16.31
CA PHE A 168 -6.72 24.44 -14.92
C PHE A 168 -5.34 24.87 -14.38
N PRO A 169 -5.19 26.08 -13.80
CA PRO A 169 -3.92 26.54 -13.23
C PRO A 169 -3.61 25.79 -11.92
N THR A 170 -2.45 26.07 -11.33
CA THR A 170 -1.96 25.42 -10.11
C THR A 170 -3.04 25.24 -9.02
N GLY A 171 -3.16 24.01 -8.52
CA GLY A 171 -4.16 23.58 -7.53
C GLY A 171 -5.55 23.29 -8.10
N GLY A 172 -5.77 23.50 -9.40
CA GLY A 172 -7.00 23.11 -10.09
C GLY A 172 -7.04 21.61 -10.37
N ILE A 173 -8.23 21.01 -10.27
CA ILE A 173 -8.44 19.59 -10.55
C ILE A 173 -8.84 19.45 -12.02
N VAL A 174 -7.94 18.88 -12.83
CA VAL A 174 -8.09 18.79 -14.29
C VAL A 174 -9.35 18.01 -14.68
N LYS A 175 -10.00 18.46 -15.76
CA LYS A 175 -11.35 18.05 -16.24
C LYS A 175 -12.52 18.32 -15.28
N ARG A 176 -12.29 18.58 -13.98
CA ARG A 176 -13.33 18.68 -12.94
C ARG A 176 -13.61 20.11 -12.46
N LYS A 177 -12.63 20.78 -11.86
CA LYS A 177 -12.84 22.10 -11.22
C LYS A 177 -11.59 22.97 -11.28
N LYS A 178 -11.74 24.19 -11.83
CA LYS A 178 -10.71 25.23 -11.79
C LYS A 178 -10.49 25.70 -10.33
N ALA A 179 -9.23 25.90 -9.96
CA ALA A 179 -8.87 26.59 -8.71
C ALA A 179 -9.38 28.05 -8.70
N THR A 180 -9.49 28.63 -7.52
CA THR A 180 -9.54 30.08 -7.34
C THR A 180 -8.21 30.72 -7.77
N GLU A 181 -8.24 32.02 -8.08
CA GLU A 181 -7.05 32.73 -8.55
C GLU A 181 -6.05 32.95 -7.40
N LEU A 182 -4.89 32.30 -7.49
CA LEU A 182 -3.75 32.47 -6.59
C LEU A 182 -2.51 32.81 -7.43
N LYS A 183 -1.71 33.77 -6.97
CA LYS A 183 -0.40 34.05 -7.57
C LYS A 183 0.64 33.08 -7.01
N VAL A 184 1.15 32.21 -7.87
CA VAL A 184 2.31 31.33 -7.61
C VAL A 184 3.50 31.94 -8.36
N GLU A 185 4.68 31.97 -7.74
CA GLU A 185 5.88 32.57 -8.34
C GLU A 185 6.76 31.47 -8.96
N PRO A 186 7.25 31.61 -10.20
CA PRO A 186 8.15 30.62 -10.77
C PRO A 186 9.48 30.58 -10.01
N ASP A 187 10.12 29.40 -10.03
CA ASP A 187 11.43 29.16 -9.43
C ASP A 187 11.51 29.40 -7.90
N GLN A 188 10.36 29.48 -7.21
CA GLN A 188 10.25 29.50 -5.74
C GLN A 188 9.66 28.20 -5.19
N TRP A 189 9.99 27.88 -3.92
CA TRP A 189 9.38 26.76 -3.21
C TRP A 189 7.98 27.13 -2.75
N HIS A 190 7.02 26.31 -3.15
CA HIS A 190 5.60 26.45 -2.82
C HIS A 190 5.11 25.16 -2.15
N SER A 191 4.25 25.31 -1.16
CA SER A 191 3.64 24.19 -0.44
C SER A 191 2.31 23.80 -1.09
N MET A 192 2.02 22.50 -1.21
CA MET A 192 0.73 21.98 -1.64
C MET A 192 0.22 20.93 -0.65
N LYS A 193 -1.05 21.07 -0.27
CA LYS A 193 -1.78 20.14 0.60
C LYS A 193 -3.03 19.65 -0.10
N MET A 194 -3.24 18.34 -0.11
CA MET A 194 -4.40 17.67 -0.71
C MET A 194 -5.05 16.78 0.35
N VAL A 195 -6.31 17.05 0.70
CA VAL A 195 -7.12 16.21 1.59
C VAL A 195 -8.12 15.46 0.73
N MET A 196 -8.00 14.13 0.67
CA MET A 196 -8.87 13.23 -0.07
C MET A 196 -9.66 12.36 0.90
N ASP A 197 -10.96 12.63 1.04
CA ASP A 197 -11.84 11.95 1.99
C ASP A 197 -13.15 11.52 1.31
N GLY A 198 -13.36 10.21 1.17
CA GLY A 198 -14.48 9.63 0.41
C GLY A 198 -14.42 10.00 -1.07
N LYS A 199 -15.27 10.94 -1.50
CA LYS A 199 -15.25 11.56 -2.84
C LYS A 199 -14.81 13.03 -2.84
N ARG A 200 -14.42 13.58 -1.69
CA ARG A 200 -14.12 15.00 -1.54
C ARG A 200 -12.62 15.25 -1.53
N LEU A 201 -12.17 16.03 -2.53
CA LEU A 201 -10.82 16.54 -2.67
C LEU A 201 -10.78 18.03 -2.32
N GLN A 202 -10.08 18.37 -1.25
CA GLN A 202 -9.67 19.75 -0.96
C GLN A 202 -8.21 19.94 -1.37
N VAL A 203 -7.90 21.05 -2.05
CA VAL A 203 -6.54 21.44 -2.42
C VAL A 203 -6.23 22.82 -1.85
N SER A 204 -5.11 22.92 -1.14
CA SER A 204 -4.55 24.19 -0.66
C SER A 204 -3.14 24.38 -1.18
N VAL A 205 -2.79 25.62 -1.51
CA VAL A 205 -1.44 26.05 -1.90
C VAL A 205 -1.05 27.22 -0.99
N ASP A 206 0.13 27.15 -0.37
CA ASP A 206 0.62 28.15 0.61
C ASP A 206 -0.40 28.50 1.70
N GLY A 207 -0.95 27.45 2.31
CA GLY A 207 -1.99 27.53 3.35
C GLY A 207 -3.36 28.02 2.87
N THR A 208 -3.47 28.51 1.63
CA THR A 208 -4.71 29.03 1.04
C THR A 208 -5.47 27.89 0.37
N ASN A 209 -6.70 27.59 0.79
CA ASN A 209 -7.56 26.66 0.06
C ASN A 209 -7.93 27.27 -1.32
N VAL A 210 -7.53 26.59 -2.39
CA VAL A 210 -7.76 27.02 -3.78
C VAL A 210 -8.77 26.14 -4.50
N CYS A 211 -8.99 24.90 -4.04
CA CYS A 211 -10.04 24.04 -4.54
C CYS A 211 -10.70 23.22 -3.41
N ASP A 212 -12.00 22.95 -3.58
CA ASP A 212 -12.82 22.11 -2.71
C ASP A 212 -13.89 21.50 -3.61
N TYR A 213 -13.86 20.18 -3.80
CA TYR A 213 -14.68 19.48 -4.78
C TYR A 213 -15.11 18.12 -4.26
N THR A 214 -16.41 17.84 -4.27
CA THR A 214 -16.94 16.49 -4.11
C THR A 214 -17.26 15.95 -5.49
N ASP A 215 -16.63 14.84 -5.87
CA ASP A 215 -16.89 14.19 -7.14
C ASP A 215 -18.24 13.45 -7.14
N THR A 216 -18.85 13.38 -8.31
CA THR A 216 -20.00 12.51 -8.62
C THR A 216 -19.55 11.12 -9.09
N VAL A 217 -18.34 11.01 -9.66
CA VAL A 217 -17.73 9.76 -10.14
C VAL A 217 -17.09 9.00 -8.98
N ASP A 218 -17.17 7.67 -9.01
CA ASP A 218 -16.44 6.78 -8.10
C ASP A 218 -15.06 6.46 -8.69
N VAL A 219 -14.05 7.24 -8.28
CA VAL A 219 -12.64 6.94 -8.54
C VAL A 219 -12.15 5.98 -7.46
N ALA A 220 -11.86 4.74 -7.85
CA ALA A 220 -11.27 3.69 -7.01
C ALA A 220 -9.92 4.11 -6.42
N GLU A 221 -9.38 3.34 -5.47
CA GLU A 221 -8.07 3.61 -4.88
C GLU A 221 -6.94 3.53 -5.91
N GLY A 222 -5.87 4.28 -5.69
CA GLY A 222 -4.75 4.30 -6.62
C GLY A 222 -3.54 5.03 -6.07
N ARG A 223 -2.47 5.05 -6.85
CA ARG A 223 -1.16 5.56 -6.44
C ARG A 223 -1.18 7.08 -6.28
N ILE A 224 -0.17 7.62 -5.60
CA ILE A 224 0.22 9.02 -5.76
C ILE A 224 1.22 9.07 -6.92
N GLY A 225 0.99 9.92 -7.91
CA GLY A 225 1.89 10.12 -9.05
C GLY A 225 2.41 11.56 -9.11
N LEU A 226 3.69 11.73 -9.42
CA LEU A 226 4.29 13.02 -9.79
C LEU A 226 4.42 13.04 -11.31
N GLN A 227 3.92 14.09 -11.99
CA GLN A 227 3.91 14.16 -13.46
C GLN A 227 5.13 14.91 -14.03
N HIS A 228 5.78 14.33 -15.04
CA HIS A 228 6.49 15.10 -16.06
C HIS A 228 5.59 15.27 -17.28
N ASN A 229 5.55 16.48 -17.86
CA ASN A 229 4.69 16.81 -19.00
C ASN A 229 5.32 17.91 -19.85
N SER A 230 5.66 19.07 -19.25
CA SER A 230 6.63 19.99 -19.87
C SER A 230 7.31 20.92 -18.85
N GLY A 231 8.59 21.23 -19.10
CA GLY A 231 9.38 22.09 -18.22
C GLY A 231 9.99 21.34 -17.02
N ARG A 232 10.69 22.09 -16.17
CA ARG A 232 11.45 21.55 -15.05
C ARG A 232 10.68 21.71 -13.74
N ILE A 233 10.59 20.63 -12.98
CA ILE A 233 10.03 20.65 -11.63
C ILE A 233 10.90 19.87 -10.63
N GLU A 234 10.91 20.37 -9.39
CA GLU A 234 11.46 19.69 -8.23
C GLU A 234 10.34 19.46 -7.20
N PHE A 235 10.38 18.32 -6.50
CA PHE A 235 9.48 18.00 -5.38
C PHE A 235 10.29 17.58 -4.14
N ARG A 236 9.84 17.97 -2.95
CA ARG A 236 10.44 17.54 -1.67
C ARG A 236 9.41 17.51 -0.53
N ASP A 237 9.86 17.06 0.63
CA ASP A 237 9.06 16.90 1.86
C ASP A 237 7.74 16.12 1.69
N ILE A 238 7.70 15.22 0.71
CA ILE A 238 6.48 14.48 0.33
C ILE A 238 6.07 13.55 1.47
N ARG A 239 4.99 13.88 2.15
CA ARG A 239 4.47 13.17 3.33
C ARG A 239 2.96 12.95 3.23
N LEU A 240 2.51 11.81 3.73
CA LEU A 240 1.11 11.36 3.66
C LEU A 240 0.64 10.88 5.04
N ARG A 241 -0.62 11.14 5.38
CA ARG A 241 -1.33 10.56 6.53
C ARG A 241 -2.59 9.86 6.03
N PRO A 242 -2.78 8.55 6.27
CA PRO A 242 -4.01 7.85 5.91
C PRO A 242 -5.18 8.31 6.80
N LEU A 243 -6.39 8.36 6.23
CA LEU A 243 -7.62 8.73 6.92
C LEU A 243 -8.54 7.49 7.06
N GLY A 244 -9.55 7.57 7.94
CA GLY A 244 -10.47 6.45 8.20
C GLY A 244 -9.90 5.33 9.10
N LEU A 245 -8.81 5.59 9.83
CA LEU A 245 -8.21 4.63 10.77
C LEU A 245 -9.11 4.41 12.00
N ASN A 246 -9.63 3.19 12.17
CA ASN A 246 -10.48 2.79 13.30
C ASN A 246 -9.72 1.90 14.29
N SER A 247 -9.78 2.19 15.60
CA SER A 247 -9.09 1.40 16.63
C SER A 247 -9.68 0.01 16.77
N LEU A 248 -8.83 -1.02 16.68
CA LEU A 248 -9.18 -2.38 17.09
C LEU A 248 -8.94 -2.61 18.61
N LEU A 249 -8.23 -1.71 19.30
CA LEU A 249 -8.05 -1.79 20.74
C LEU A 249 -9.23 -1.16 21.48
N ASP A 250 -9.75 -1.90 22.46
CA ASP A 250 -10.71 -1.47 23.48
C ASP A 250 -10.32 -2.10 24.82
N ALA A 251 -10.88 -1.59 25.93
CA ALA A 251 -10.46 -1.97 27.29
C ALA A 251 -10.62 -3.46 27.63
N GLU A 252 -11.60 -4.14 27.03
CA GLU A 252 -11.89 -5.57 27.27
C GLU A 252 -11.33 -6.46 26.14
N LEU A 253 -10.70 -5.85 25.13
CA LEU A 253 -10.29 -6.47 23.87
C LEU A 253 -11.47 -7.19 23.17
N THR A 254 -12.67 -6.59 23.19
CA THR A 254 -13.90 -7.18 22.63
C THR A 254 -13.75 -7.60 21.16
N GLN A 255 -12.92 -6.88 20.38
CA GLN A 255 -12.67 -7.15 18.97
C GLN A 255 -11.71 -8.34 18.72
N TRP A 256 -11.15 -8.95 19.77
CA TRP A 256 -10.10 -9.97 19.67
C TRP A 256 -10.46 -11.32 20.32
N THR A 257 -9.75 -12.36 19.90
CA THR A 257 -9.76 -13.72 20.46
C THR A 257 -8.43 -13.96 21.17
N LYS A 258 -8.50 -14.36 22.45
CA LYS A 258 -7.35 -14.80 23.26
C LYS A 258 -7.26 -16.32 23.28
N TYR A 259 -6.04 -16.83 23.38
CA TYR A 259 -5.73 -18.26 23.48
C TYR A 259 -5.11 -18.55 24.87
N PRO A 260 -5.91 -18.66 25.95
CA PRO A 260 -5.41 -18.71 27.34
C PRO A 260 -4.61 -19.98 27.69
N GLU A 261 -4.60 -20.98 26.82
CA GLU A 261 -3.76 -22.18 26.89
C GLU A 261 -2.34 -21.98 26.35
N MET A 262 -2.05 -20.86 25.68
CA MET A 262 -0.71 -20.53 25.18
C MET A 262 0.17 -19.90 26.29
N PRO A 263 1.52 -20.06 26.23
CA PRO A 263 2.44 -19.65 27.29
C PRO A 263 2.68 -18.13 27.46
N GLY A 264 1.72 -17.28 27.08
CA GLY A 264 1.80 -15.82 27.19
C GLY A 264 0.42 -15.14 27.21
N ASP A 265 0.37 -13.95 27.81
CA ASP A 265 -0.82 -13.18 28.16
C ASP A 265 -0.94 -11.86 27.36
N PHE A 266 -2.18 -11.35 27.27
CA PHE A 266 -2.55 -10.08 26.68
C PHE A 266 -3.45 -9.29 27.62
N SER A 267 -2.98 -8.14 28.12
CA SER A 267 -3.69 -7.29 29.09
C SER A 267 -3.63 -5.82 28.69
N ILE A 268 -4.67 -5.04 28.98
CA ILE A 268 -4.63 -3.58 28.89
C ILE A 268 -4.01 -3.04 30.20
N THR A 269 -3.07 -2.10 30.11
CA THR A 269 -2.47 -1.43 31.28
C THR A 269 -3.31 -0.24 31.76
N ASP A 270 -3.01 0.29 32.95
CA ASP A 270 -3.68 1.48 33.49
C ASP A 270 -3.53 2.72 32.59
N GLU A 271 -2.48 2.76 31.75
CA GLU A 271 -2.24 3.78 30.72
C GLU A 271 -2.93 3.47 29.37
N GLY A 272 -3.79 2.45 29.30
CA GLY A 272 -4.55 2.07 28.11
C GLY A 272 -3.75 1.31 27.04
N CYS A 273 -2.52 0.89 27.31
CA CYS A 273 -1.69 0.16 26.35
C CYS A 273 -2.00 -1.34 26.38
N LEU A 274 -2.09 -1.99 25.22
CA LEU A 274 -2.04 -3.45 25.13
C LEU A 274 -0.62 -3.93 25.46
N ARG A 275 -0.48 -4.68 26.54
CA ARG A 275 0.74 -5.40 26.91
C ARG A 275 0.70 -6.82 26.36
N VAL A 276 1.76 -7.20 25.67
CA VAL A 276 2.01 -8.54 25.11
C VAL A 276 3.12 -9.17 25.93
N LYS A 277 2.83 -10.23 26.71
CA LYS A 277 3.77 -10.73 27.71
C LYS A 277 3.93 -12.25 27.73
N GLY A 278 5.16 -12.73 27.75
CA GLY A 278 5.49 -14.15 27.81
C GLY A 278 5.51 -14.83 26.45
N GLY A 279 5.70 -16.15 26.48
CA GLY A 279 6.12 -16.94 25.31
C GLY A 279 5.01 -17.26 24.32
N ARG A 280 5.46 -17.64 23.11
CA ARG A 280 4.71 -18.15 21.95
C ARG A 280 3.18 -18.17 22.13
N THR A 281 2.56 -17.00 21.95
CA THR A 281 1.13 -16.76 22.10
C THR A 281 0.63 -15.83 21.00
N GLN A 282 -0.69 -15.78 20.75
CA GLN A 282 -1.30 -14.88 19.78
C GLN A 282 -2.60 -14.25 20.29
N LEU A 283 -2.82 -12.99 19.92
CA LEU A 283 -4.10 -12.29 20.06
C LEU A 283 -4.63 -12.04 18.65
N GLU A 284 -5.75 -12.65 18.28
CA GLU A 284 -6.27 -12.66 16.91
C GLU A 284 -7.48 -11.74 16.74
N SER A 285 -7.55 -10.95 15.66
CA SER A 285 -8.72 -10.11 15.38
C SER A 285 -9.92 -10.96 14.95
N LYS A 286 -11.12 -10.69 15.49
CA LYS A 286 -12.34 -11.44 15.11
C LYS A 286 -12.79 -11.17 13.67
N ARG A 287 -12.53 -9.96 13.17
CA ARG A 287 -12.75 -9.58 11.76
C ARG A 287 -11.53 -9.97 10.91
N PRO A 288 -11.72 -10.58 9.72
CA PRO A 288 -10.68 -10.69 8.70
C PRO A 288 -10.61 -9.40 7.86
N PHE A 289 -9.41 -9.10 7.35
CA PHE A 289 -9.09 -7.95 6.51
C PHE A 289 -8.33 -8.44 5.27
N ASP A 290 -8.53 -7.80 4.12
CA ASP A 290 -7.81 -8.12 2.88
C ASP A 290 -6.82 -7.02 2.52
N ASP A 291 -7.32 -5.91 1.96
CA ASP A 291 -6.55 -4.72 1.64
C ASP A 291 -6.79 -3.62 2.68
N PHE A 292 -5.69 -3.10 3.25
CA PHE A 292 -5.75 -2.26 4.43
C PHE A 292 -4.55 -1.31 4.56
N VAL A 293 -4.77 -0.25 5.35
CA VAL A 293 -3.72 0.53 6.00
C VAL A 293 -3.85 0.35 7.51
N LEU A 294 -2.80 -0.16 8.15
CA LEU A 294 -2.68 -0.31 9.59
C LEU A 294 -1.71 0.74 10.13
N LEU A 295 -2.08 1.39 11.23
CA LEU A 295 -1.18 2.18 12.07
C LEU A 295 -1.11 1.54 13.47
N ALA A 296 0.07 1.12 13.89
CA ALA A 296 0.33 0.65 15.25
C ALA A 296 1.42 1.49 15.93
N GLU A 297 1.16 1.96 17.15
CA GLU A 297 2.15 2.59 18.03
C GLU A 297 2.64 1.55 19.05
N TYR A 298 3.92 1.22 19.02
CA TYR A 298 4.52 0.13 19.77
C TYR A 298 5.76 0.58 20.56
N LYS A 299 6.08 -0.12 21.63
CA LYS A 299 7.32 0.04 22.42
C LYS A 299 7.90 -1.33 22.76
N LEU A 300 9.20 -1.47 22.48
CA LEU A 300 10.01 -2.64 22.82
C LEU A 300 11.03 -2.24 23.91
N PRO A 301 10.88 -2.69 25.18
CA PRO A 301 11.75 -2.25 26.28
C PRO A 301 13.20 -2.74 26.22
N LEU A 302 13.48 -3.84 25.53
CA LEU A 302 14.82 -4.43 25.36
C LEU A 302 15.20 -4.50 23.88
N ASN A 303 16.48 -4.69 23.56
CA ASN A 303 16.95 -4.70 22.16
C ASN A 303 16.48 -5.99 21.49
N GLU A 304 16.82 -7.12 22.13
CA GLU A 304 16.48 -8.51 21.83
C GLU A 304 14.98 -8.84 21.93
N MET A 305 14.13 -7.82 22.15
CA MET A 305 12.70 -7.98 22.34
C MET A 305 12.03 -8.34 21.00
N ASN A 306 11.44 -9.55 20.95
CA ASN A 306 10.81 -10.10 19.75
C ASN A 306 9.28 -10.17 19.88
N SER A 307 8.59 -9.73 18.83
CA SER A 307 7.15 -9.75 18.62
C SER A 307 6.88 -9.51 17.12
N GLY A 308 5.64 -9.71 16.68
CA GLY A 308 5.25 -9.51 15.28
C GLY A 308 3.78 -9.19 15.14
N ILE A 309 3.46 -8.42 14.09
CA ILE A 309 2.10 -8.18 13.61
C ILE A 309 1.91 -9.05 12.38
N PHE A 310 1.12 -10.11 12.53
CA PHE A 310 0.74 -10.96 11.41
C PHE A 310 -0.52 -10.43 10.74
N PHE A 311 -0.64 -10.63 9.43
CA PHE A 311 -1.76 -10.15 8.62
C PHE A 311 -2.11 -11.13 7.49
N ARG A 312 -3.36 -10.98 6.99
CA ARG A 312 -4.06 -11.96 6.13
C ARG A 312 -3.89 -13.41 6.64
N CYS A 313 -3.97 -13.62 7.95
CA CYS A 313 -3.77 -14.94 8.56
C CYS A 313 -4.88 -15.91 8.16
N ILE A 314 -4.56 -17.21 8.10
CA ILE A 314 -5.58 -18.25 8.12
C ILE A 314 -6.29 -18.16 9.48
N PRO A 315 -7.62 -17.89 9.54
CA PRO A 315 -8.29 -17.65 10.82
C PRO A 315 -8.26 -18.88 11.73
N GLY A 316 -7.86 -18.69 12.99
CA GLY A 316 -7.73 -19.76 13.99
C GLY A 316 -6.45 -20.60 13.94
N ASP A 317 -5.63 -20.48 12.89
CA ASP A 317 -4.35 -21.18 12.80
C ASP A 317 -3.27 -20.50 13.68
N VAL A 318 -2.27 -21.26 14.11
CA VAL A 318 -1.20 -20.73 14.97
C VAL A 318 -0.11 -20.02 14.12
N MET A 319 -0.16 -18.69 14.08
CA MET A 319 0.80 -17.81 13.37
C MET A 319 0.95 -18.11 11.87
N MET A 320 -0.15 -18.42 11.18
CA MET A 320 -0.17 -18.68 9.72
C MET A 320 -0.59 -17.44 8.92
N GLY A 321 0.16 -16.35 9.08
CA GLY A 321 0.05 -15.11 8.31
C GLY A 321 1.34 -14.72 7.60
N TYR A 322 1.26 -13.65 6.80
CA TYR A 322 2.42 -12.77 6.61
C TYR A 322 2.78 -12.16 7.97
N GLU A 323 4.01 -11.69 8.14
CA GLU A 323 4.56 -11.31 9.45
C GLU A 323 5.36 -10.02 9.27
N CYS A 324 4.75 -8.89 9.64
CA CYS A 324 5.42 -7.60 9.80
C CYS A 324 6.11 -7.63 11.16
N GLN A 325 7.44 -7.68 11.15
CA GLN A 325 8.23 -7.88 12.35
C GLN A 325 8.15 -6.67 13.30
N LEU A 326 8.29 -6.91 14.61
CA LEU A 326 8.56 -5.91 15.64
C LEU A 326 9.86 -6.28 16.39
N SER A 327 11.00 -5.79 15.92
CA SER A 327 12.31 -5.97 16.56
C SER A 327 13.21 -4.77 16.28
N ASN A 328 13.86 -4.25 17.33
CA ASN A 328 14.78 -3.10 17.24
C ASN A 328 16.26 -3.50 17.39
N GLU A 329 16.58 -4.80 17.41
CA GLU A 329 17.95 -5.30 17.53
C GLU A 329 18.75 -5.11 16.22
N ILE A 330 20.04 -4.80 16.35
CA ILE A 330 20.95 -4.51 15.23
C ILE A 330 22.27 -5.26 15.34
N LYS A 331 22.79 -5.75 14.20
CA LYS A 331 24.08 -6.43 14.09
C LYS A 331 25.21 -5.40 14.05
N ASP A 332 26.31 -5.66 14.77
CA ASP A 332 27.53 -4.84 14.76
C ASP A 332 27.35 -3.34 15.10
N GLY A 333 26.22 -2.96 15.71
CA GLY A 333 25.84 -1.56 15.93
C GLY A 333 25.37 -0.82 14.66
N ASP A 334 25.21 -1.52 13.55
CA ASP A 334 24.81 -0.96 12.25
C ASP A 334 23.29 -0.98 12.07
N ARG A 335 22.71 0.22 11.98
CA ARG A 335 21.27 0.43 11.78
C ARG A 335 20.75 -0.06 10.42
N LEU A 336 21.62 -0.32 9.44
CA LEU A 336 21.25 -0.97 8.16
C LEU A 336 21.23 -2.51 8.25
N LYS A 337 21.61 -3.10 9.41
CA LYS A 337 21.68 -4.55 9.61
C LYS A 337 20.78 -4.98 10.78
N PRO A 338 19.46 -5.15 10.58
CA PRO A 338 18.61 -5.73 11.63
C PRO A 338 19.10 -7.10 12.08
N ALA A 339 18.96 -7.44 13.37
CA ALA A 339 19.34 -8.76 13.87
C ALA A 339 18.39 -9.84 13.33
N ASP A 340 17.09 -9.61 13.51
CA ASP A 340 16.01 -10.52 13.13
C ASP A 340 14.91 -9.76 12.37
N CYS A 341 15.11 -9.59 11.06
CA CYS A 341 14.27 -8.86 10.09
C CYS A 341 14.06 -7.35 10.34
N GLY A 342 13.96 -6.90 11.60
CA GLY A 342 13.80 -5.49 11.98
C GLY A 342 12.37 -4.97 11.84
N THR A 343 11.96 -4.03 12.69
CA THR A 343 10.58 -3.55 12.70
C THR A 343 10.12 -3.02 11.33
N GLY A 344 8.97 -3.48 10.86
CA GLY A 344 8.42 -3.16 9.54
C GLY A 344 8.97 -4.01 8.39
N GLY A 345 10.01 -4.83 8.62
CA GLY A 345 10.46 -5.85 7.68
C GLY A 345 9.44 -6.99 7.58
N ILE A 346 9.31 -7.57 6.39
CA ILE A 346 8.40 -8.69 6.12
C ILE A 346 9.18 -10.00 6.28
N PHE A 347 8.90 -10.71 7.37
CA PHE A 347 9.76 -11.79 7.87
C PHE A 347 9.99 -12.91 6.83
N ARG A 348 11.28 -13.20 6.56
CA ARG A 348 11.74 -14.13 5.52
C ARG A 348 11.28 -13.77 4.11
N ARG A 349 11.06 -12.48 3.82
CA ARG A 349 10.78 -11.92 2.48
C ARG A 349 11.70 -10.74 2.19
N GLN A 350 11.65 -9.71 3.04
CA GLN A 350 12.45 -8.50 2.94
C GLN A 350 12.73 -7.96 4.34
N ASP A 351 14.00 -8.00 4.75
CA ASP A 351 14.45 -7.34 5.99
C ASP A 351 14.26 -5.81 5.86
N ALA A 352 13.94 -5.15 6.97
CA ALA A 352 13.84 -3.69 7.05
C ALA A 352 15.17 -3.03 6.65
N ARG A 353 15.19 -2.20 5.60
CA ARG A 353 16.42 -1.56 5.09
C ARG A 353 17.11 -0.63 6.10
N VAL A 354 16.39 -0.22 7.14
CA VAL A 354 16.95 0.48 8.31
C VAL A 354 16.09 0.24 9.55
N VAL A 355 16.71 0.00 10.71
CA VAL A 355 15.99 -0.08 12.00
C VAL A 355 15.65 1.33 12.48
N ALA A 356 14.47 1.82 12.07
CA ALA A 356 13.99 3.17 12.38
C ALA A 356 13.27 3.30 13.74
N GLY A 357 12.96 2.20 14.44
CA GLY A 357 12.53 2.21 15.84
C GLY A 357 13.67 2.54 16.81
N ASP A 358 13.38 2.79 18.09
CA ASP A 358 14.37 2.90 19.17
C ASP A 358 13.90 2.10 20.39
N THR A 359 14.81 1.36 21.03
CA THR A 359 14.54 0.61 22.26
C THR A 359 14.10 1.52 23.41
N ASP A 360 13.18 1.00 24.24
CA ASP A 360 12.52 1.65 25.37
C ASP A 360 11.73 2.94 25.03
N LYS A 361 11.55 3.27 23.75
CA LYS A 361 10.67 4.35 23.29
C LYS A 361 9.41 3.80 22.63
N PHE A 362 8.36 4.62 22.60
CA PHE A 362 7.31 4.43 21.62
C PHE A 362 7.82 4.82 20.23
N ALA A 363 7.44 4.03 19.25
CA ALA A 363 7.64 4.24 17.82
C ALA A 363 6.34 3.83 17.11
N THR A 364 6.15 4.24 15.86
CA THR A 364 5.02 3.72 15.06
C THR A 364 5.50 2.84 13.92
N VAL A 365 4.63 1.92 13.51
CA VAL A 365 4.68 1.27 12.21
C VAL A 365 3.37 1.57 11.48
N VAL A 366 3.48 2.08 10.25
CA VAL A 366 2.38 2.08 9.27
C VAL A 366 2.66 0.94 8.31
N LEU A 367 1.70 0.04 8.14
CA LEU A 367 1.77 -1.13 7.27
C LEU A 367 0.62 -1.05 6.25
N VAL A 368 0.97 -1.11 4.97
CA VAL A 368 0.01 -1.17 3.86
C VAL A 368 0.11 -2.55 3.23
N ALA A 369 -1.04 -3.18 2.99
CA ALA A 369 -1.16 -4.32 2.09
C ALA A 369 -2.28 -4.01 1.09
N HIS A 370 -1.96 -4.08 -0.20
CA HIS A 370 -2.92 -3.94 -1.30
C HIS A 370 -2.59 -4.93 -2.40
N GLY A 371 -3.50 -5.86 -2.70
CA GLY A 371 -3.23 -6.96 -3.60
C GLY A 371 -1.92 -7.70 -3.21
N PRO A 372 -0.96 -7.89 -4.14
CA PRO A 372 0.34 -8.50 -3.86
C PRO A 372 1.39 -7.51 -3.30
N SER A 373 1.09 -6.21 -3.24
CA SER A 373 2.03 -5.18 -2.77
C SER A 373 1.92 -4.96 -1.26
N ILE A 374 3.06 -4.98 -0.57
CA ILE A 374 3.19 -4.79 0.88
C ILE A 374 4.32 -3.80 1.16
N ALA A 375 4.03 -2.72 1.87
CA ALA A 375 5.02 -1.71 2.24
C ALA A 375 4.85 -1.27 3.70
N ALA A 376 5.93 -0.93 4.37
CA ALA A 376 5.88 -0.41 5.74
C ALA A 376 6.82 0.75 6.00
N TRP A 377 6.37 1.64 6.89
CA TRP A 377 7.08 2.80 7.38
C TRP A 377 7.23 2.71 8.89
N VAL A 378 8.39 3.02 9.43
CA VAL A 378 8.64 3.07 10.88
C VAL A 378 9.14 4.45 11.28
N ASN A 379 8.43 5.09 12.22
CA ASN A 379 8.62 6.52 12.56
C ASN A 379 8.62 7.43 11.32
N GLY A 380 7.77 7.11 10.35
CA GLY A 380 7.62 7.81 9.08
C GLY A 380 8.66 7.47 8.00
N VAL A 381 9.72 6.73 8.29
CA VAL A 381 10.73 6.30 7.31
C VAL A 381 10.27 5.02 6.61
N GLN A 382 10.25 4.96 5.28
CA GLN A 382 9.93 3.71 4.57
C GLN A 382 11.07 2.69 4.75
N VAL A 383 10.75 1.55 5.36
CA VAL A 383 11.69 0.48 5.72
C VAL A 383 11.52 -0.77 4.86
N SER A 384 10.33 -1.00 4.31
CA SER A 384 10.03 -2.10 3.40
C SER A 384 9.13 -1.64 2.24
N ASP A 385 9.32 -2.30 1.11
CA ASP A 385 8.58 -2.14 -0.14
C ASP A 385 8.75 -3.45 -0.93
N TRP A 386 7.74 -4.32 -0.87
CA TRP A 386 7.83 -5.69 -1.36
C TRP A 386 6.60 -6.06 -2.19
N PHE A 387 6.85 -6.62 -3.37
CA PHE A 387 5.83 -7.21 -4.24
C PHE A 387 5.93 -8.74 -4.18
N ASP A 388 4.83 -9.39 -3.82
CA ASP A 388 4.78 -10.84 -3.67
C ASP A 388 4.48 -11.54 -5.00
N ASP A 389 5.54 -11.73 -5.80
CA ASP A 389 5.51 -12.41 -7.12
C ASP A 389 5.31 -13.94 -7.04
N ARG A 390 5.22 -14.50 -5.84
CA ARG A 390 5.14 -15.95 -5.61
C ARG A 390 3.81 -16.49 -6.11
N LYS A 391 3.80 -17.80 -6.45
CA LYS A 391 2.55 -18.51 -6.80
C LYS A 391 1.55 -18.45 -5.64
N SER A 392 0.27 -18.36 -5.98
CA SER A 392 -0.82 -18.40 -5.00
C SER A 392 -0.82 -19.69 -4.16
N ASP A 393 -1.01 -19.55 -2.86
CA ASP A 393 -1.10 -20.64 -1.87
C ASP A 393 -2.01 -20.16 -0.72
N GLU A 394 -2.89 -21.02 -0.18
CA GLU A 394 -3.72 -20.63 0.98
C GLU A 394 -2.85 -20.28 2.20
N ASN A 395 -1.60 -20.76 2.29
CA ASN A 395 -0.68 -20.38 3.35
C ASN A 395 0.32 -19.28 2.87
N PRO A 396 0.26 -18.05 3.44
CA PRO A 396 1.12 -16.93 3.02
C PRO A 396 2.61 -17.18 3.29
N ARG A 397 2.93 -18.04 4.27
CA ARG A 397 4.31 -18.46 4.57
C ARG A 397 4.91 -19.34 3.46
N ARG A 398 4.07 -19.87 2.55
CA ARG A 398 4.45 -20.66 1.36
C ARG A 398 4.32 -19.88 0.05
N GLY A 399 3.18 -19.25 -0.22
CA GLY A 399 2.90 -18.53 -1.47
C GLY A 399 2.19 -17.19 -1.27
N LEU A 400 1.69 -16.62 -2.36
CA LEU A 400 0.87 -15.39 -2.37
C LEU A 400 -0.52 -15.67 -1.81
N ARG A 401 -1.03 -14.81 -0.93
CA ARG A 401 -2.41 -14.86 -0.41
C ARG A 401 -3.10 -13.50 -0.58
N LEU A 402 -4.04 -13.44 -1.52
CA LEU A 402 -4.97 -12.33 -1.80
C LEU A 402 -6.37 -12.61 -1.24
N LYS A 403 -6.43 -13.20 -0.04
CA LYS A 403 -7.68 -13.63 0.58
C LYS A 403 -7.69 -13.15 2.00
N ALA A 404 -8.73 -12.38 2.31
CA ALA A 404 -9.02 -11.84 3.62
C ALA A 404 -8.68 -12.81 4.75
N GLY A 405 -8.03 -12.29 5.78
CA GLY A 405 -7.56 -13.05 6.92
C GLY A 405 -7.37 -12.18 8.14
N THR A 406 -7.25 -12.80 9.30
CA THR A 406 -7.17 -12.07 10.57
C THR A 406 -5.81 -11.37 10.75
N PHE A 407 -5.77 -10.37 11.63
CA PHE A 407 -4.52 -9.92 12.23
C PHE A 407 -4.19 -10.82 13.43
N MET A 408 -2.90 -11.04 13.71
CA MET A 408 -2.47 -11.61 14.99
C MET A 408 -1.32 -10.79 15.57
N ILE A 409 -1.43 -10.43 16.85
CA ILE A 409 -0.32 -9.83 17.61
C ILE A 409 0.37 -10.97 18.36
N GLN A 410 1.69 -11.14 18.14
CA GLN A 410 2.46 -12.29 18.63
C GLN A 410 3.24 -11.95 19.91
N GLY A 411 3.10 -12.78 20.95
CA GLY A 411 4.15 -12.94 21.97
C GLY A 411 5.11 -14.05 21.52
N HIS A 412 6.40 -13.79 21.43
CA HIS A 412 7.35 -14.71 20.79
C HIS A 412 8.07 -15.61 21.82
N ASP A 413 8.79 -15.00 22.76
CA ASP A 413 9.71 -15.66 23.69
C ASP A 413 9.23 -15.58 25.14
N PRO A 414 9.68 -16.47 26.05
CA PRO A 414 9.35 -16.38 27.47
C PRO A 414 9.70 -15.03 28.14
N GLY A 415 10.56 -14.23 27.50
CA GLY A 415 10.93 -12.86 27.90
C GLY A 415 10.22 -11.74 27.14
N THR A 416 9.30 -12.03 26.20
CA THR A 416 8.55 -10.96 25.50
C THR A 416 7.75 -10.13 26.52
N ASP A 417 7.86 -8.80 26.42
CA ASP A 417 7.16 -7.82 27.24
C ASP A 417 7.01 -6.51 26.44
N ALA A 418 6.22 -6.57 25.36
CA ALA A 418 6.01 -5.46 24.44
C ALA A 418 4.74 -4.67 24.80
N LEU A 419 4.72 -3.37 24.45
CA LEU A 419 3.54 -2.51 24.59
C LEU A 419 3.07 -2.03 23.23
N ILE A 420 1.75 -2.01 23.02
CA ILE A 420 1.08 -1.46 21.83
C ILE A 420 0.03 -0.47 22.33
N LYS A 421 0.28 0.82 22.13
CA LYS A 421 -0.57 1.94 22.57
C LYS A 421 -1.70 2.24 21.58
N GLN A 422 -1.53 1.87 20.32
CA GLN A 422 -2.52 2.05 19.26
C GLN A 422 -2.42 0.89 18.27
N PHE A 423 -3.56 0.43 17.75
CA PHE A 423 -3.65 -0.51 16.63
C PHE A 423 -4.93 -0.17 15.86
N SER A 424 -4.80 0.69 14.85
CA SER A 424 -5.93 1.28 14.10
C SER A 424 -5.85 0.93 12.62
N VAL A 425 -6.97 0.53 12.02
CA VAL A 425 -7.03 0.01 10.65
C VAL A 425 -8.04 0.81 9.82
N ALA A 426 -7.65 1.15 8.59
CA ALA A 426 -8.53 1.59 7.52
C ALA A 426 -8.60 0.51 6.44
N THR A 427 -9.81 0.19 5.96
CA THR A 427 -10.05 -0.75 4.85
C THR A 427 -10.36 0.02 3.58
N VAL A 428 -9.83 -0.44 2.44
CA VAL A 428 -9.95 0.25 1.14
C VAL A 428 -11.40 0.44 0.68
N ASP A 429 -12.24 -0.60 0.83
CA ASP A 429 -13.64 -0.59 0.36
C ASP A 429 -14.54 0.43 1.09
N ASN A 430 -14.15 0.84 2.30
CA ASN A 430 -14.87 1.79 3.17
C ASN A 430 -16.36 1.49 3.44
N VAL A 431 -16.84 0.27 3.14
CA VAL A 431 -18.22 -0.18 3.40
C VAL A 431 -18.50 -0.20 4.90
N ASP A 432 -19.53 0.55 5.32
CA ASP A 432 -20.03 0.54 6.69
C ASP A 432 -20.63 -0.86 6.99
N PRO A 433 -20.16 -1.57 8.03
CA PRO A 433 -20.66 -2.91 8.37
C PRO A 433 -22.07 -2.91 8.99
N SER A 434 -22.83 -1.81 8.87
CA SER A 434 -24.25 -1.72 9.23
C SER A 434 -25.24 -1.64 8.05
N GLU A 435 -24.76 -1.67 6.80
CA GLU A 435 -25.58 -1.84 5.58
C GLU A 435 -25.51 -3.29 5.01
#